data_AF-A0A849WN69-F1
#
_entry.id   AF-A0A849WN69-F1
#
_cell.length_a   1.000
_cell.length_b   1.000
_cell.length_c   1.000
_cell.angle_alpha   90.00
_cell.angle_beta   90.00
_cell.angle_gamma   90.00
#
_symmetry.space_group_name_H-M   'P 1'
#
loop_
_entity.id
_entity.type
_entity.pdbx_description
1 polymer ?
#
loop_
_entity_poly.entity_id
_entity_poly.type
_entity_poly.pdbx_seq_one_letter_code
_entity_poly.pdbx_strand_id
1 'polypeptide(L)'
;MKKDSQPKKKVTAKSLMQIDYKDPVSLYKYIADGGKIVPSRISKLKISQQRLVNYAVKKSRNLGLLPIGMGHFDNMSKIEQVNPVVFEV
;
A
#
# COMPACT_ATOMS: atom_id res chain seq x y z
N MET A 1 -12.92 -41.51 10.17
CA MET A 1 -12.58 -40.14 10.63
C MET A 1 -12.73 -39.18 9.46
N LYS A 2 -13.70 -38.27 9.51
CA LYS A 2 -13.90 -37.23 8.50
C LYS A 2 -12.75 -36.23 8.65
N LYS A 3 -11.86 -36.12 7.65
CA LYS A 3 -10.88 -35.03 7.62
C LYS A 3 -11.65 -33.79 7.17
N ASP A 4 -11.86 -32.86 8.10
CA ASP A 4 -12.55 -31.59 7.85
C ASP A 4 -11.90 -30.89 6.66
N SER A 5 -12.68 -30.79 5.59
CA SER A 5 -12.34 -30.04 4.40
C SER A 5 -12.19 -28.58 4.80
N GLN A 6 -10.95 -28.11 4.95
CA GLN A 6 -10.68 -26.68 4.96
C GLN A 6 -11.32 -26.11 3.68
N PRO A 7 -12.32 -25.21 3.76
CA PRO A 7 -12.87 -24.63 2.55
C PRO A 7 -11.74 -23.84 1.91
N LYS A 8 -11.18 -24.37 0.83
CA LYS A 8 -10.28 -23.64 -0.06
C LYS A 8 -11.05 -22.40 -0.47
N LYS A 9 -10.70 -21.27 0.15
CA LYS A 9 -11.32 -19.96 -0.08
C LYS A 9 -11.32 -19.76 -1.58
N LYS A 10 -12.49 -19.80 -2.22
CA LYS A 10 -12.62 -19.58 -3.67
C LYS A 10 -11.99 -18.22 -3.93
N VAL A 11 -10.78 -18.21 -4.49
CA VAL A 11 -10.13 -17.02 -5.02
C VAL A 11 -10.87 -16.71 -6.30
N THR A 12 -12.07 -16.15 -6.16
CA THR A 12 -12.76 -15.51 -7.27
C THR A 12 -11.78 -14.46 -7.78
N ALA A 13 -11.40 -14.59 -9.06
CA ALA A 13 -10.41 -13.80 -9.78
C ALA A 13 -10.83 -12.32 -9.94
N LYS A 14 -11.09 -11.67 -8.81
CA LYS A 14 -11.32 -10.24 -8.65
C LYS A 14 -10.21 -9.77 -7.72
N SER A 15 -8.99 -9.81 -8.26
CA SER A 15 -7.72 -9.36 -7.68
C SER A 15 -7.92 -8.58 -6.38
N LEU A 16 -7.87 -9.31 -5.27
CA LEU A 16 -7.95 -8.74 -3.94
C LEU A 16 -6.64 -7.97 -3.78
N MET A 17 -6.62 -6.68 -4.10
CA MET A 17 -5.50 -5.82 -3.71
C MET A 17 -5.38 -5.94 -2.19
N GLN A 18 -4.42 -6.75 -1.74
CA GLN A 18 -4.14 -6.98 -0.34
C GLN A 18 -3.26 -5.81 0.10
N ILE A 19 -3.92 -4.71 0.47
CA ILE A 19 -3.24 -3.49 0.88
C ILE A 19 -3.02 -3.58 2.38
N ASP A 20 -1.80 -3.93 2.77
CA ASP A 20 -1.39 -3.93 4.18
C ASP A 20 -0.86 -2.54 4.56
N TYR A 21 -1.15 -2.11 5.79
CA TYR A 21 -0.65 -0.86 6.37
C TYR A 21 0.83 -0.97 6.78
N LYS A 22 1.33 -2.21 6.93
CA LYS A 22 2.70 -2.55 7.33
C LYS A 22 3.72 -2.44 6.19
N ASP A 23 3.26 -2.33 4.94
CA ASP A 23 4.12 -2.27 3.76
C ASP A 23 4.18 -0.84 3.21
N PRO A 24 5.01 0.06 3.78
CA PRO A 24 5.06 1.45 3.37
C PRO A 24 5.46 1.63 1.91
N VAL A 25 6.28 0.72 1.37
CA VAL A 25 6.70 0.71 -0.06
C VAL A 25 5.49 0.64 -0.99
N SER A 26 4.55 -0.26 -0.68
CA SER A 26 3.30 -0.43 -1.44
C SER A 26 2.31 0.72 -1.24
N LEU A 27 2.42 1.46 -0.14
CA LEU A 27 1.54 2.60 0.15
C LEU A 27 2.08 3.91 -0.44
N TYR A 28 3.39 3.99 -0.68
CA TYR A 28 4.05 5.19 -1.21
C TYR A 28 3.49 5.61 -2.58
N LYS A 29 3.11 4.65 -3.43
CA LYS A 29 2.42 4.93 -4.73
C LYS A 29 1.07 5.65 -4.59
N TYR A 30 0.48 5.68 -3.40
CA TYR A 30 -0.77 6.39 -3.12
C TYR A 30 -0.55 7.72 -2.39
N ILE A 31 0.70 8.16 -2.27
CA ILE A 31 1.09 9.41 -1.64
C ILE A 31 1.73 10.32 -2.70
N ALA A 32 1.31 11.58 -2.72
CA ALA A 32 1.87 12.61 -3.57
C ALA A 32 3.08 13.28 -2.91
N ASP A 33 3.83 14.05 -3.70
CA ASP A 33 4.90 14.90 -3.18
C ASP A 33 4.34 15.84 -2.10
N GLY A 34 4.96 15.82 -0.92
CA GLY A 34 4.48 16.51 0.28
C GLY A 34 3.60 15.67 1.21
N GLY A 35 3.55 14.35 1.04
CA GLY A 35 2.93 13.45 2.01
C GLY A 35 1.40 13.51 2.04
N LYS A 36 0.74 13.97 0.96
CA LYS A 36 -0.73 13.99 0.82
C LYS A 36 -1.23 12.71 0.17
N ILE A 37 -2.44 12.25 0.51
CA ILE A 37 -3.01 11.05 -0.13
C ILE A 37 -3.52 11.42 -1.53
N VAL A 38 -3.14 10.63 -2.52
CA VAL A 38 -3.54 10.83 -3.93
C VAL A 38 -5.04 10.57 -4.10
N PRO A 39 -5.79 11.48 -4.75
CA PRO A 39 -7.22 11.28 -5.06
C PRO A 39 -7.49 10.05 -5.95
N SER A 40 -8.68 9.47 -5.81
CA SER A 40 -9.11 8.29 -6.61
C SER A 40 -9.08 8.50 -8.12
N ARG A 41 -9.28 9.74 -8.58
CA ARG A 41 -9.20 10.10 -10.01
C ARG A 41 -7.81 9.87 -10.60
N ILE A 42 -6.76 10.01 -9.77
CA ILE A 42 -5.36 9.85 -10.19
C ILE A 42 -4.91 8.42 -9.95
N SER A 43 -5.20 7.85 -8.77
CA SER A 43 -4.86 6.45 -8.45
C SER A 43 -5.68 5.42 -9.23
N LYS A 44 -6.75 5.86 -9.92
CA LYS A 44 -7.69 5.05 -10.71
C LYS A 44 -8.30 3.88 -9.92
N LEU A 45 -8.50 4.07 -8.61
CA LEU A 45 -9.10 3.08 -7.72
C LEU A 45 -10.62 3.25 -7.64
N LYS A 46 -11.33 2.13 -7.44
CA LYS A 46 -12.75 2.16 -7.05
C LYS A 46 -12.89 2.79 -5.68
N ILE A 47 -14.06 3.38 -5.39
CA ILE A 47 -14.35 4.05 -4.11
C ILE A 47 -14.11 3.11 -2.91
N SER A 48 -14.50 1.83 -3.01
CA SER A 48 -14.24 0.83 -1.97
C SER A 48 -12.74 0.58 -1.73
N GLN A 49 -11.95 0.51 -2.80
CA GLN A 49 -10.49 0.35 -2.73
C GLN A 49 -9.82 1.60 -2.18
N GLN A 50 -10.24 2.80 -2.61
CA GLN A 50 -9.71 4.06 -2.09
C GLN A 50 -9.97 4.20 -0.58
N ARG A 51 -11.13 3.75 -0.08
CA ARG A 51 -11.42 3.73 1.38
C ARG A 51 -10.46 2.82 2.13
N LEU A 52 -10.15 1.64 1.59
CA LEU A 52 -9.17 0.71 2.15
C LEU A 52 -7.76 1.32 2.16
N VAL A 53 -7.33 1.91 1.04
CA VAL A 53 -6.05 2.64 0.96
C VAL A 53 -5.98 3.76 1.98
N ASN A 54 -7.01 4.61 2.06
CA ASN A 54 -7.05 5.72 3.00
C ASN A 54 -6.91 5.23 4.45
N TYR A 55 -7.58 4.13 4.81
CA TYR A 55 -7.46 3.53 6.13
C TYR A 55 -6.04 3.00 6.38
N ALA A 56 -5.49 2.25 5.42
CA ALA A 56 -4.14 1.69 5.53
C ALA A 56 -3.06 2.78 5.65
N VAL A 57 -3.13 3.83 4.82
CA VAL A 57 -2.19 4.97 4.86
C VAL A 57 -2.30 5.71 6.20
N LYS A 58 -3.51 5.97 6.70
CA LYS A 58 -3.69 6.61 8.02
C LYS A 58 -3.12 5.76 9.15
N LYS A 59 -3.36 4.44 9.12
CA LYS A 59 -2.82 3.52 10.12
C LYS A 59 -1.29 3.45 10.05
N SER A 60 -0.73 3.42 8.86
CA SER A 60 0.72 3.44 8.61
C SER A 60 1.37 4.73 9.14
N ARG A 61 0.72 5.88 8.94
CA ARG A 61 1.14 7.19 9.49
C ARG A 61 1.14 7.22 11.01
N ASN A 62 0.11 6.67 11.66
CA ASN A 62 0.06 6.60 13.12
C ASN A 62 1.20 5.73 13.70
N LEU A 63 1.70 4.77 12.92
CA LEU A 63 2.85 3.93 13.29
C LEU A 63 4.21 4.55 12.92
N GLY A 64 4.23 5.71 12.25
CA GLY A 64 5.47 6.36 11.80
C GLY A 64 6.11 5.73 10.56
N LEU A 65 5.43 4.82 9.86
CA LEU A 65 5.96 4.15 8.66
C LEU A 65 5.89 5.01 7.39
N LEU A 66 5.04 6.04 7.39
CA LEU A 66 4.84 6.95 6.25
C LEU A 66 4.86 8.41 6.70
N PRO A 67 5.32 9.32 5.82
CA PRO A 67 5.39 10.73 6.15
C PRO A 67 4.01 11.37 6.29
N ILE A 68 3.96 12.39 7.16
CA ILE A 68 2.80 13.23 7.41
C ILE A 68 3.15 14.65 6.98
N GLY A 69 2.64 15.08 5.82
CA GLY A 69 2.84 16.44 5.32
C GLY A 69 4.25 16.72 4.81
N MET A 70 4.48 17.98 4.42
CA MET A 70 5.65 18.41 3.65
C MET A 70 6.95 18.29 4.45
N GLY A 71 6.99 18.85 5.67
CA GLY A 71 8.21 18.81 6.49
C GLY A 71 8.68 17.40 6.85
N HIS A 72 7.77 16.44 7.04
CA HIS A 72 8.17 15.04 7.27
C HIS A 72 8.57 14.35 5.95
N PHE A 73 7.95 14.70 4.83
CA PHE A 73 8.27 14.14 3.51
C PHE A 73 9.66 14.56 3.01
N ASP A 74 10.05 15.81 3.23
CA ASP A 74 11.34 16.35 2.76
C ASP A 74 12.53 15.87 3.60
N ASN A 75 12.30 15.63 4.90
CA ASN A 75 13.33 15.20 5.86
C ASN A 75 13.47 13.67 5.98
N MET A 76 12.52 12.88 5.46
CA MET A 76 12.69 11.43 5.41
C MET A 76 13.71 11.09 4.32
N SER A 77 14.74 10.31 4.69
CA SER A 77 15.54 9.58 3.71
C SER A 77 14.57 8.75 2.87
N LYS A 78 14.40 9.11 1.58
CA LYS A 78 13.56 8.32 0.67
C LYS A 78 14.05 6.89 0.73
N ILE A 79 13.18 5.97 1.13
CA ILE A 79 13.44 4.54 1.00
C ILE A 79 13.64 4.33 -0.49
N GLU A 80 14.89 4.19 -0.93
CA GLU A 80 15.18 3.93 -2.32
C GLU A 80 14.42 2.66 -2.68
N GLN A 81 13.59 2.73 -3.72
CA GLN A 81 13.16 1.51 -4.36
C GLN A 81 14.44 0.88 -4.86
N VAL A 82 14.89 -0.20 -4.23
CA VAL A 82 15.94 -1.05 -4.78
C VAL A 82 15.38 -1.51 -6.12
N ASN A 83 15.76 -0.80 -7.17
CA ASN A 83 15.40 -1.16 -8.53
C ASN A 83 16.09 -2.51 -8.70
N PRO A 84 15.36 -3.61 -8.92
CA PRO A 84 16.00 -4.86 -9.26
C PRO A 84 16.57 -4.67 -10.66
N VAL A 85 17.71 -3.99 -10.77
CA VAL A 85 18.61 -4.18 -11.89
C VAL A 85 18.93 -5.66 -11.78
N VAL A 86 18.33 -6.45 -12.66
CA VAL A 86 18.76 -7.80 -12.91
C VAL A 86 20.22 -7.62 -13.30
N PHE A 87 21.15 -8.00 -12.40
CA PHE A 87 22.53 -8.19 -12.80
C PHE A 87 22.48 -9.36 -13.78
N GLU A 88 22.33 -9.05 -15.07
CA GLU A 88 22.66 -10.01 -16.11
C GLU A 88 24.14 -10.34 -15.89
N VAL A 89 24.38 -11.62 -15.60
CA VAL A 89 25.70 -12.22 -15.35
C VAL A 89 26.58 -12.09 -16.60
#